data_AF-A0A1Z5I8W0-F1
#
_entry.id   AF-A0A1Z5I8W0-F1
#
_cell.length_a   1.000
_cell.length_b   1.000
_cell.length_c   1.000
_cell.angle_alpha   90.00
_cell.angle_beta   90.00
_cell.angle_gamma   90.00
#
_symmetry.space_group_name_H-M   'P 1'
#
loop_
_entity.id
_entity.type
_entity.pdbx_description
1 polymer ?
#
loop_
_entity_poly.entity_id
_entity_poly.type
_entity_poly.pdbx_seq_one_letter_code
_entity_poly.pdbx_strand_id
1 'polypeptide(L)'
;MPTYFWPLILTICANVLYQLSARSVSHTIDPFFSLIITYSAALLGSLVMFLISGSHQSLNYNFHQLNWASVTMGLSIIFVEFGYMLTYKSGAPIGSTPMTVNIGLTLLLIPIGLIFLQESLTLRNLVGVVLAVVAFYLITS
;
A
#
# COMPACT_ATOMS: atom_id res chain seq x y z
N MET A 1 3.49 26.19 -2.98
CA MET A 1 3.33 24.98 -3.84
C MET A 1 4.62 24.12 -3.87
N PRO A 2 5.13 23.61 -2.73
CA PRO A 2 5.97 22.40 -2.73
C PRO A 2 5.54 21.33 -1.71
N THR A 3 4.36 21.45 -1.09
CA THR A 3 3.92 20.59 0.02
C THR A 3 3.61 19.15 -0.39
N TYR A 4 3.48 18.84 -1.68
CA TYR A 4 3.25 17.47 -2.17
C TYR A 4 4.53 16.65 -2.34
N PHE A 5 5.69 17.28 -2.54
CA PHE A 5 6.95 16.54 -2.77
C PHE A 5 7.43 15.82 -1.51
N TRP A 6 7.25 16.44 -0.34
CA TRP A 6 7.70 15.86 0.93
C TRP A 6 6.97 14.54 1.28
N PRO A 7 5.62 14.47 1.27
CA PRO A 7 4.90 13.21 1.43
C PRO A 7 5.28 12.16 0.38
N LEU A 8 5.51 12.59 -0.86
CA LEU A 8 5.84 11.68 -1.96
C LEU A 8 7.21 11.02 -1.73
N ILE A 9 8.23 11.80 -1.39
CA ILE A 9 9.57 11.29 -1.05
C ILE A 9 9.49 10.36 0.16
N LEU A 10 8.77 10.76 1.21
CA LEU A 10 8.57 9.93 2.40
C LEU A 10 7.93 8.58 2.05
N THR A 11 6.90 8.60 1.20
CA THR A 11 6.19 7.39 0.75
C THR A 11 7.09 6.48 -0.06
N ILE A 12 7.92 7.03 -0.96
CA ILE A 12 8.89 6.24 -1.74
C ILE A 12 9.90 5.59 -0.81
N CYS A 13 10.52 6.35 0.09
CA CYS A 13 11.52 5.83 1.03
C CYS A 13 10.92 4.73 1.93
N ALA A 14 9.71 4.93 2.45
CA ALA A 14 9.00 3.93 3.24
C ALA A 14 8.71 2.65 2.43
N ASN A 15 8.26 2.79 1.18
CA ASN A 15 8.02 1.65 0.30
C ASN A 15 9.29 0.85 0.00
N VAL A 16 10.43 1.53 -0.20
CA VAL A 16 11.72 0.86 -0.41
C VAL A 16 12.10 0.04 0.83
N LEU A 17 12.04 0.64 2.01
CA LEU A 17 12.31 -0.07 3.27
C LEU A 17 11.36 -1.25 3.48
N TYR A 18 10.08 -1.06 3.17
CA TYR A 18 9.07 -2.11 3.25
C TYR A 18 9.41 -3.29 2.33
N GLN A 19 9.71 -3.04 1.06
CA GLN A 19 10.00 -4.12 0.10
C GLN A 19 11.30 -4.87 0.45
N LEU A 20 12.32 -4.14 0.91
CA LEU A 20 13.57 -4.75 1.40
C LEU A 20 13.31 -5.62 2.64
N SER A 21 12.52 -5.13 3.57
CA SER A 21 12.15 -5.87 4.79
C SER A 21 11.31 -7.09 4.44
N ALA A 22 10.30 -6.96 3.58
CA ALA A 22 9.39 -8.03 3.16
C ALA A 22 10.12 -9.19 2.48
N ARG A 23 11.16 -8.92 1.66
CA ARG A 23 12.02 -9.99 1.12
C ARG A 23 12.93 -10.59 2.20
N SER A 24 13.44 -9.76 3.11
CA SER A 24 14.38 -10.18 4.15
C SER A 24 13.71 -11.01 5.25
N VAL A 25 12.38 -11.02 5.33
CA VAL A 25 11.68 -11.92 6.25
C VAL A 25 12.02 -13.35 5.87
N SER A 26 12.72 -14.02 6.77
CA SER A 26 13.24 -15.37 6.57
C SER A 26 12.13 -16.34 6.15
N HIS A 27 12.44 -17.20 5.18
CA HIS A 27 11.55 -18.29 4.74
C HIS A 27 11.15 -19.23 5.90
N THR A 28 11.98 -19.30 6.95
CA THR A 28 11.81 -20.17 8.12
C THR A 28 10.81 -19.66 9.16
N ILE A 29 10.44 -18.38 9.14
CA ILE A 29 9.48 -17.81 10.10
C ILE A 29 8.07 -17.89 9.49
N ASP A 30 7.09 -18.25 10.32
CA ASP A 30 5.68 -18.19 9.96
C ASP A 30 5.33 -16.74 9.56
N PRO A 31 4.84 -16.49 8.33
CA PRO A 31 4.45 -15.17 7.88
C PRO A 31 3.50 -14.44 8.83
N PHE A 32 2.56 -15.16 9.43
CA PHE A 32 1.61 -14.57 10.38
C PHE A 32 2.29 -14.11 11.66
N PHE A 33 3.31 -14.83 12.13
CA PHE A 33 4.09 -14.40 13.30
C PHE A 33 4.91 -13.14 13.01
N SER A 34 5.51 -13.05 11.81
CA SER A 34 6.19 -11.83 11.39
C SER A 34 5.23 -10.65 11.28
N LEU A 35 4.02 -10.88 10.76
CA LEU A 35 2.98 -9.85 10.67
C LEU A 35 2.59 -9.34 12.06
N ILE A 36 2.39 -10.22 13.04
CA ILE A 36 2.05 -9.82 14.43
C ILE A 36 3.10 -8.84 14.98
N ILE A 37 4.40 -9.11 14.76
CA ILE A 37 5.48 -8.22 15.20
C ILE A 37 5.44 -6.88 14.46
N THR A 38 5.30 -6.91 13.13
CA THR A 38 5.21 -5.70 12.31
C THR A 38 4.03 -4.82 12.72
N TYR A 39 2.84 -5.40 12.92
CA TYR A 39 1.66 -4.68 13.38
C TYR A 39 1.81 -4.14 14.79
N SER A 40 2.47 -4.88 15.68
CA SER A 40 2.76 -4.40 17.03
C SER A 40 3.68 -3.18 17.00
N ALA A 41 4.72 -3.21 16.17
CA ALA A 41 5.61 -2.07 15.96
C ALA A 41 4.88 -0.87 15.32
N ALA A 42 4.02 -1.12 14.32
CA ALA A 42 3.19 -0.08 13.70
C ALA A 42 2.19 0.55 14.67
N LEU A 43 1.58 -0.27 15.55
CA LEU A 43 0.67 0.20 16.59
C LEU A 43 1.40 1.10 17.59
N LEU A 44 2.57 0.68 18.08
CA LEU A 44 3.37 1.51 18.99
C LEU A 44 3.83 2.81 18.32
N GLY A 45 4.31 2.74 17.07
CA GLY A 45 4.75 3.91 16.32
C GLY A 45 3.61 4.90 16.06
N SER A 46 2.44 4.41 15.65
CA SER A 46 1.25 5.25 15.44
C SER A 46 0.74 5.87 16.75
N LEU A 47 0.81 5.14 17.86
CA LEU A 47 0.43 5.65 19.19
C LEU A 47 1.37 6.77 19.65
N VAL A 48 2.68 6.62 19.46
CA VAL A 48 3.65 7.69 19.74
C VAL A 48 3.39 8.91 18.87
N MET A 49 3.17 8.73 17.57
CA MET A 49 2.85 9.85 16.67
C MET A 49 1.54 10.54 17.06
N PHE A 50 0.52 9.78 17.45
CA PHE A 50 -0.75 10.33 17.92
C PHE A 50 -0.57 11.20 19.17
N LEU A 51 0.24 10.74 20.13
CA LEU A 51 0.56 11.51 21.34
C LEU A 51 1.34 12.80 21.04
N ILE A 52 2.28 12.76 20.09
CA ILE A 52 3.07 13.94 19.69
C ILE A 52 2.25 14.93 18.86
N SER A 53 1.28 14.45 18.07
CA SER A 53 0.51 15.28 17.15
C SER A 53 -0.44 16.28 17.84
N GLY A 54 -0.69 16.15 19.15
CA GLY A 54 -1.37 17.18 19.97
C GLY A 54 -2.81 17.54 19.56
N SER A 55 -3.41 16.84 18.59
CA SER A 55 -4.78 17.07 18.13
C SER A 55 -5.75 16.40 19.11
N HIS A 56 -5.92 17.02 20.27
CA HIS A 56 -6.79 16.55 21.34
C HIS A 56 -8.26 16.85 21.03
N GLN A 57 -8.81 16.24 19.98
CA GLN A 57 -10.26 16.02 19.94
C GLN A 57 -10.58 14.88 20.91
N SER A 58 -11.67 15.03 21.69
CA SER A 58 -12.11 14.06 22.68
C SER A 58 -12.16 12.65 22.06
N LEU A 59 -11.56 11.65 22.72
CA LEU A 59 -11.51 10.26 22.23
C LEU A 59 -12.89 9.75 21.78
N ASN A 60 -13.96 10.18 22.46
CA ASN A 60 -15.35 9.87 22.13
C ASN A 60 -15.78 10.36 20.73
N TYR A 61 -15.28 11.51 20.27
CA TYR A 61 -15.56 12.05 18.94
C TYR A 61 -14.79 11.29 17.83
N ASN A 62 -13.56 10.85 18.13
CA ASN A 62 -12.77 10.03 17.22
C ASN A 62 -13.33 8.60 17.05
N PHE A 63 -13.88 8.00 18.11
CA PHE A 63 -14.59 6.72 18.00
C PHE A 63 -15.89 6.85 17.19
N HIS A 64 -16.59 7.99 17.27
CA HIS A 64 -17.81 8.21 16.49
C HIS A 64 -17.54 8.49 15.00
N GLN A 65 -16.38 9.05 14.69
CA GLN A 65 -15.88 9.20 13.32
C GLN A 65 -15.11 7.98 12.80
N LEU A 66 -15.05 6.89 13.57
CA LEU A 66 -14.40 5.66 13.14
C LEU A 66 -15.18 5.08 11.96
N ASN A 67 -14.75 5.45 10.76
CA ASN A 67 -15.40 5.02 9.54
C ASN A 67 -15.06 3.55 9.28
N TRP A 68 -16.00 2.79 8.72
CA TRP A 68 -15.78 1.40 8.30
C TRP A 68 -14.53 1.27 7.41
N ALA A 69 -14.19 2.33 6.68
CA ALA A 69 -12.94 2.47 5.94
C ALA A 69 -11.68 2.13 6.75
N SER A 70 -11.56 2.56 8.01
CA SER A 70 -10.37 2.29 8.83
C SER A 70 -10.21 0.80 9.14
N VAL A 71 -11.33 0.11 9.40
CA VAL A 71 -11.34 -1.35 9.65
C VAL A 71 -11.00 -2.10 8.38
N THR A 72 -11.64 -1.74 7.26
CA THR A 72 -11.39 -2.37 5.96
C THR A 72 -9.95 -2.14 5.49
N MET A 73 -9.39 -0.95 5.76
CA MET A 73 -7.99 -0.63 5.45
C MET A 73 -7.03 -1.50 6.27
N GLY A 74 -7.24 -1.63 7.59
CA GLY A 74 -6.43 -2.50 8.45
C GLY A 74 -6.43 -3.95 7.97
N LEU A 75 -7.62 -4.49 7.65
CA LEU A 75 -7.77 -5.84 7.11
C LEU A 75 -7.05 -6.01 5.77
N SER A 76 -7.18 -5.02 4.87
CA SER A 76 -6.56 -5.04 3.55
C SER A 76 -5.03 -5.06 3.62
N ILE A 77 -4.42 -4.30 4.54
CA ILE A 77 -2.95 -4.28 4.69
C ILE A 77 -2.45 -5.67 5.06
N ILE A 78 -3.18 -6.44 5.88
CA ILE A 78 -2.75 -7.81 6.29
C ILE A 78 -2.62 -8.69 5.05
N PHE A 79 -3.63 -8.67 4.18
CA PHE A 79 -3.60 -9.45 2.93
C PHE A 79 -2.53 -8.96 1.95
N VAL A 80 -2.31 -7.65 1.87
CA VAL A 80 -1.25 -7.07 1.01
C VAL A 80 0.12 -7.52 1.49
N GLU A 81 0.41 -7.39 2.79
CA GLU A 81 1.70 -7.80 3.34
C GLU A 81 1.94 -9.30 3.22
N PHE A 82 0.91 -10.10 3.52
CA PHE A 82 0.96 -11.54 3.33
C PHE A 82 1.19 -11.92 1.86
N GLY A 83 0.50 -11.25 0.92
CA GLY A 83 0.66 -11.47 -0.52
C GLY A 83 2.06 -11.14 -1.02
N TYR A 84 2.65 -10.02 -0.59
CA TYR A 84 4.04 -9.69 -0.91
C TYR A 84 5.02 -10.71 -0.34
N MET A 85 4.85 -11.12 0.92
CA MET A 85 5.69 -12.15 1.54
C MET A 85 5.63 -13.47 0.77
N LEU A 86 4.43 -13.93 0.38
CA LEU A 86 4.28 -15.15 -0.43
C LEU A 86 4.97 -15.02 -1.79
N THR A 87 4.84 -13.89 -2.45
CA THR A 87 5.44 -13.63 -3.78
C THR A 87 6.97 -13.59 -3.69
N TYR A 88 7.54 -13.00 -2.65
CA TYR A 88 8.98 -13.07 -2.41
C TYR A 88 9.43 -14.48 -2.01
N LYS A 89 8.59 -15.22 -1.26
CA LYS A 89 8.88 -16.63 -0.93
C LYS A 89 8.91 -17.53 -2.18
N SER A 90 8.16 -17.21 -3.24
CA SER A 90 8.23 -17.92 -4.53
C SER A 90 9.45 -17.54 -5.39
N GLY A 91 10.39 -16.73 -4.87
CA GLY A 91 11.62 -16.36 -5.56
C GLY A 91 11.49 -15.15 -6.49
N ALA A 92 10.40 -14.38 -6.40
CA ALA A 92 10.18 -13.24 -7.28
C ALA A 92 11.20 -12.10 -7.03
N PRO A 93 11.60 -11.35 -8.06
CA PRO A 93 12.53 -10.23 -7.90
C PRO A 93 11.90 -9.04 -7.17
N ILE A 94 12.66 -8.35 -6.31
CA ILE A 94 12.19 -7.10 -5.68
C ILE A 94 11.92 -6.01 -6.72
N GLY A 95 12.71 -5.97 -7.80
CA GLY A 95 12.56 -4.91 -8.80
C GLY A 95 11.26 -4.97 -9.59
N SER A 96 10.78 -6.18 -9.91
CA SER A 96 9.60 -6.36 -10.76
C SER A 96 8.32 -6.56 -9.95
N THR A 97 8.36 -7.24 -8.81
CA THR A 97 7.15 -7.59 -8.03
C THR A 97 6.26 -6.39 -7.70
N PRO A 98 6.75 -5.30 -7.08
CA PRO A 98 5.93 -4.15 -6.76
C PRO A 98 5.47 -3.41 -8.00
N MET A 99 6.24 -3.44 -9.08
CA MET A 99 5.85 -2.83 -10.35
C MET A 99 4.66 -3.57 -10.97
N THR A 100 4.74 -4.89 -11.06
CA THR A 100 3.66 -5.78 -11.51
C THR A 100 2.40 -5.59 -10.67
N VAL A 101 2.52 -5.56 -9.33
CA VAL A 101 1.38 -5.34 -8.42
C VAL A 101 0.77 -3.96 -8.62
N ASN A 102 1.57 -2.89 -8.68
CA ASN A 102 1.05 -1.53 -8.85
C ASN A 102 0.39 -1.32 -10.22
N ILE A 103 0.93 -1.92 -11.29
CA ILE A 103 0.28 -1.87 -12.60
C ILE A 103 -1.04 -2.63 -12.57
N GLY A 104 -1.07 -3.86 -12.04
CA GLY A 104 -2.31 -4.63 -11.90
C GLY A 104 -3.36 -3.90 -11.05
N LEU A 105 -2.94 -3.31 -9.94
CA LEU A 105 -3.78 -2.48 -9.07
C LEU A 105 -4.35 -1.28 -9.84
N THR A 106 -3.51 -0.58 -10.62
CA THR A 106 -3.94 0.55 -11.44
C THR A 106 -4.97 0.12 -12.49
N LEU A 107 -4.72 -1.00 -13.19
CA LEU A 107 -5.63 -1.54 -14.20
C LEU A 107 -6.99 -1.95 -13.62
N LEU A 108 -7.04 -2.41 -12.36
CA LEU A 108 -8.29 -2.72 -11.65
C LEU A 108 -8.97 -1.47 -11.08
N LEU A 109 -8.21 -0.51 -10.56
CA LEU A 109 -8.74 0.72 -9.97
C LEU A 109 -9.38 1.64 -11.01
N ILE A 110 -8.84 1.71 -12.23
CA ILE A 110 -9.41 2.56 -13.30
C ILE A 110 -10.88 2.26 -13.59
N PRO A 111 -11.30 1.01 -13.90
CA PRO A 111 -12.71 0.70 -14.14
C PRO A 111 -13.56 0.85 -12.87
N ILE A 112 -13.00 0.58 -11.69
CA ILE A 112 -13.72 0.80 -10.42
C ILE A 112 -13.97 2.29 -10.20
N GLY A 113 -12.97 3.16 -10.41
CA GLY A 113 -13.08 4.61 -10.28
C GLY A 113 -14.04 5.21 -11.31
N LEU A 114 -14.07 4.65 -12.51
CA LEU A 114 -15.07 4.98 -13.54
C LEU A 114 -16.50 4.67 -13.13
N ILE A 115 -16.75 3.45 -12.67
CA ILE A 115 -18.10 2.94 -12.43
C ILE A 115 -18.64 3.47 -11.09
N PHE A 116 -17.81 3.46 -10.04
CA PHE A 116 -18.23 3.79 -8.68
C PHE A 116 -17.94 5.23 -8.26
N LEU A 117 -16.86 5.85 -8.74
CA LEU A 117 -16.49 7.24 -8.37
C LEU A 117 -16.88 8.29 -9.42
N GLN A 118 -17.44 7.89 -10.57
CA GLN A 118 -17.78 8.79 -11.69
C GLN A 118 -16.61 9.68 -12.15
N GLU A 119 -15.38 9.17 -12.07
CA GLU A 119 -14.23 9.93 -12.55
C GLU A 119 -14.33 10.12 -14.08
N SER A 120 -14.17 11.36 -14.54
CA SER A 120 -14.18 11.66 -15.97
C SER A 120 -12.83 11.25 -16.60
N LEU A 121 -12.84 10.19 -17.40
CA LEU A 121 -11.67 9.80 -18.17
C LEU A 121 -11.42 10.79 -19.30
N THR A 122 -10.28 11.47 -19.23
CA THR A 122 -9.73 12.19 -20.38
C THR A 122 -9.04 11.22 -21.34
N LEU A 123 -8.99 11.56 -22.63
CA LEU A 123 -8.28 10.78 -23.66
C LEU A 123 -6.83 10.43 -23.25
N ARG A 124 -6.20 11.31 -22.46
CA ARG A 124 -4.85 11.14 -21.93
C ARG A 124 -4.72 9.99 -20.93
N ASN A 125 -5.72 9.79 -20.08
CA ASN A 125 -5.75 8.67 -19.13
C ASN A 125 -5.85 7.35 -19.88
N LEU A 126 -6.65 7.30 -20.96
CA LEU A 126 -6.83 6.10 -21.79
C LEU A 126 -5.51 5.67 -22.46
N VAL A 127 -4.74 6.63 -22.98
CA VAL A 127 -3.37 6.37 -23.49
C VAL A 127 -2.45 5.86 -22.38
N GLY A 128 -2.57 6.41 -21.17
CA GLY A 128 -1.84 5.93 -19.99
C GLY A 128 -2.16 4.47 -19.63
N VAL A 129 -3.42 4.06 -19.73
CA VAL A 129 -3.84 2.66 -19.51
C VAL A 129 -3.18 1.74 -20.51
N VAL A 130 -3.23 2.08 -21.81
CA VAL A 130 -2.61 1.27 -22.87
C VAL A 130 -1.10 1.13 -22.63
N LEU A 131 -0.43 2.23 -22.28
CA LEU A 131 1.00 2.20 -21.92
C LEU A 131 1.28 1.34 -20.67
N ALA A 132 0.41 1.38 -19.66
CA ALA A 132 0.55 0.55 -18.47
C ALA A 132 0.41 -0.95 -18.80
N VAL A 133 -0.55 -1.32 -19.65
CA VAL A 133 -0.70 -2.72 -20.13
C VAL A 133 0.54 -3.17 -20.91
N VAL A 134 1.07 -2.32 -21.80
CA VAL A 134 2.28 -2.61 -22.57
C VAL A 134 3.49 -2.77 -21.64
N ALA A 135 3.65 -1.88 -20.66
CA ALA A 135 4.71 -1.97 -19.65
C ALA A 135 4.62 -3.26 -18.84
N PHE A 136 3.42 -3.63 -18.38
CA PHE A 136 3.18 -4.88 -17.66
C PHE A 136 3.58 -6.11 -18.47
N TYR A 137 3.18 -6.15 -19.74
CA TYR A 137 3.51 -7.25 -20.65
C TYR A 137 5.02 -7.39 -20.83
N LEU A 138 5.72 -6.28 -21.12
CA LEU A 138 7.18 -6.26 -21.33
C LEU A 138 8.00 -6.72 -20.12
N ILE A 139 7.49 -6.51 -18.90
CA ILE A 139 8.19 -6.88 -17.66
C ILE A 139 7.91 -8.32 -17.27
N THR A 140 6.73 -8.82 -17.64
CA THR A 140 6.31 -10.19 -17.32
C THR A 140 6.82 -11.19 -18.35
N SER A 141 7.11 -10.75 -19.58
CA SER A 141 7.73 -11.54 -20.66
C SER A 141 9.22 -11.75 -20.47
#